data_AF-A0A3M1FK71-F1
#
_entry.id   AF-A0A3M1FK71-F1
#
_cell.length_a   1.000
_cell.length_b   1.000
_cell.length_c   1.000
_cell.angle_alpha   90.00
_cell.angle_beta   90.00
_cell.angle_gamma   90.00
#
_symmetry.space_group_name_H-M   'P 1'
#
loop_
_entity.id
_entity.type
_entity.pdbx_description
1 polymer ?
#
loop_
_entity_poly.entity_id
_entity_poly.type
_entity_poly.pdbx_seq_one_letter_code
_entity_poly.pdbx_strand_id
1 'polypeptide(L)'
;MKQYLLNIKGNEKGFLLFELLVVIVLIGILGLALSHAAIVIYKMRLKAVNDSYATQIALEKIEEIAAVDPLTLNDGDSWEETVERDGRQFQRIATISVNDDSSRTITVSVSPLNSTIGGTITMNNTYSPWQLN
;
A
#
# COMPACT_ATOMS: atom_id res chain seq x y z
N MET A 1 3.72 43.92 69.97
CA MET A 1 3.39 42.62 69.35
C MET A 1 3.61 42.78 67.84
N LYS A 2 4.83 42.48 67.37
CA LYS A 2 5.34 42.85 66.04
C LYS A 2 5.05 41.71 65.06
N GLN A 3 4.35 42.04 63.97
CA GLN A 3 4.00 41.12 62.88
C GLN A 3 5.26 40.57 62.19
N TYR A 4 5.40 39.25 62.16
CA TYR A 4 6.30 38.54 61.25
C TYR A 4 5.47 38.00 60.08
N LEU A 5 5.14 38.87 59.12
CA LEU A 5 4.70 38.42 57.80
C LEU A 5 5.97 38.16 56.97
N LEU A 6 6.52 36.96 57.15
CA LEU A 6 7.63 36.47 56.33
C LEU A 6 7.19 36.45 54.86
N ASN A 7 7.98 37.18 54.09
CA ASN A 7 7.93 37.39 52.65
C ASN A 7 8.04 36.07 51.87
N ILE A 8 6.92 35.36 51.65
CA ILE A 8 6.84 34.21 50.72
C ILE A 8 6.39 34.71 49.34
N LYS A 9 7.13 35.64 48.72
CA LYS A 9 6.89 36.10 47.33
C LYS A 9 8.08 35.86 46.41
N GLY A 10 8.99 34.97 46.80
CA GLY A 10 10.31 34.83 46.17
C GLY A 10 10.47 33.76 45.08
N ASN A 11 9.53 32.83 44.87
CA ASN A 11 9.82 31.63 44.06
C ASN A 11 8.79 31.27 42.96
N GLU A 12 7.77 32.09 42.72
CA GLU A 12 6.72 31.77 41.73
C GLU A 12 7.20 31.94 40.28
N LYS A 13 8.13 32.87 40.02
CA LYS A 13 8.59 33.18 38.65
C LYS A 13 9.41 32.06 38.01
N GLY A 14 10.18 31.30 38.80
CA GLY A 14 10.97 30.16 38.30
C GLY A 14 10.10 28.95 37.97
N PHE A 15 9.04 28.72 38.76
CA PHE A 15 8.08 27.65 38.53
C PHE A 15 7.24 27.89 37.27
N LEU A 16 6.80 29.13 37.04
CA LEU A 16 6.05 29.54 35.85
C LEU A 16 6.83 29.33 34.55
N LEU A 17 8.13 29.63 34.55
CA LEU A 17 8.99 29.43 33.37
C LEU A 17 9.17 27.94 33.04
N PHE A 18 9.31 27.10 34.07
CA PHE A 18 9.41 25.65 33.91
C PHE A 18 8.09 25.05 33.40
N GLU A 19 6.96 25.48 33.95
CA GLU A 19 5.63 25.06 33.49
C GLU A 19 5.40 25.40 32.02
N LEU A 20 5.74 26.62 31.59
CA LEU A 20 5.65 27.03 30.19
C LEU A 20 6.52 26.15 29.28
N LEU A 21 7.75 25.85 29.70
CA LEU A 21 8.67 25.00 28.95
C LEU A 21 8.09 23.59 28.77
N VAL A 22 7.53 23.01 29.84
CA VAL A 22 6.85 21.70 29.78
C VAL A 22 5.68 21.74 28.80
N VAL A 23 4.84 22.78 28.84
CA VAL A 23 3.71 22.92 27.91
C VAL A 23 4.19 23.00 26.45
N ILE A 24 5.23 23.78 26.17
CA ILE A 24 5.80 23.89 24.81
C ILE A 24 6.33 22.52 24.33
N VAL A 25 7.02 21.78 25.20
CA VAL A 25 7.51 20.43 24.87
C VAL A 25 6.36 19.48 24.59
N LEU A 26 5.31 19.48 25.41
CA LEU A 26 4.14 18.63 25.21
C LEU A 26 3.41 18.95 23.90
N ILE A 27 3.24 20.24 23.58
CA ILE A 27 2.66 20.67 22.29
C ILE A 27 3.54 20.21 21.13
N GLY A 28 4.87 20.30 21.26
CA GLY A 28 5.81 19.81 20.25
C GLY A 28 5.69 18.31 20.01
N ILE A 29 5.59 17.51 21.08
CA ILE A 29 5.39 16.05 20.98
C ILE A 29 4.05 15.73 20.31
N LEU A 30 2.99 16.44 20.66
CA LEU A 30 1.68 16.28 20.02
C LEU A 30 1.73 16.63 18.53
N GLY A 31 2.42 17.71 18.16
CA GLY A 31 2.60 18.10 16.75
C GLY A 31 3.36 17.06 15.93
N LEU A 32 4.40 16.45 16.51
CA LEU A 32 5.14 15.36 15.87
C LEU A 32 4.27 14.11 15.68
N ALA A 33 3.49 13.74 16.70
CA ALA A 33 2.57 12.59 16.62
C ALA A 33 1.52 12.77 15.51
N LEU A 34 0.91 13.95 15.42
CA LEU A 34 -0.07 14.26 14.37
C LEU A 34 0.56 14.26 12.97
N SER A 35 1.76 14.82 12.83
CA SER A 35 2.49 14.84 11.56
C SER A 35 2.84 13.42 11.11
N HIS A 36 3.28 12.56 12.03
CA HIS A 36 3.57 11.16 11.74
C HIS A 36 2.30 10.41 11.28
N ALA A 37 1.19 10.58 11.99
CA ALA A 37 -0.09 9.98 11.60
C ALA A 37 -0.53 10.41 10.20
N ALA A 38 -0.40 11.70 9.86
CA ALA A 38 -0.73 12.22 8.54
C ALA A 38 0.13 11.58 7.42
N ILE A 39 1.44 11.44 7.65
CA ILE A 39 2.36 10.79 6.68
C ILE A 39 1.97 9.33 6.48
N VAL A 40 1.67 8.60 7.56
CA VAL A 40 1.27 7.19 7.48
C VAL A 40 -0.03 7.04 6.70
N ILE A 41 -1.05 7.86 7.00
CA ILE A 41 -2.33 7.86 6.26
C ILE A 41 -2.11 8.14 4.78
N TYR A 42 -1.27 9.13 4.44
CA TYR A 42 -0.95 9.44 3.06
C TYR A 42 -0.30 8.26 2.33
N LYS A 43 0.67 7.59 2.96
CA LYS A 43 1.31 6.38 2.41
C LYS A 43 0.31 5.24 2.22
N MET A 44 -0.58 5.01 3.18
CA MET A 44 -1.63 3.98 3.07
C MET A 44 -2.59 4.27 1.93
N ARG A 45 -3.00 5.53 1.75
CA ARG A 45 -3.86 5.94 0.63
C ARG A 45 -3.18 5.70 -0.71
N LEU A 46 -1.93 6.10 -0.85
CA LEU A 46 -1.17 5.85 -2.08
C LEU A 46 -1.00 4.37 -2.36
N LYS A 47 -0.74 3.56 -1.33
CA LYS A 47 -0.68 2.09 -1.45
C LYS A 47 -2.01 1.54 -1.95
N ALA A 48 -3.12 1.92 -1.32
CA ALA A 48 -4.46 1.45 -1.71
C ALA A 48 -4.81 1.81 -3.16
N VAL A 49 -4.44 3.01 -3.62
CA VAL A 49 -4.62 3.43 -5.01
C VAL A 49 -3.77 2.57 -5.96
N ASN A 50 -2.49 2.36 -5.65
CA ASN A 50 -1.61 1.53 -6.48
C ASN A 50 -2.07 0.07 -6.52
N ASP A 51 -2.44 -0.49 -5.38
CA ASP A 51 -2.95 -1.86 -5.31
C ASP A 51 -4.26 -1.98 -6.10
N SER A 52 -5.15 -0.98 -6.04
CA SER A 52 -6.38 -0.96 -6.83
C SER A 52 -6.12 -0.94 -8.34
N TYR A 53 -5.15 -0.13 -8.81
CA TYR A 53 -4.75 -0.15 -10.21
C TYR A 53 -4.09 -1.47 -10.61
N ALA A 54 -3.21 -2.01 -9.76
CA ALA A 54 -2.56 -3.30 -10.01
C ALA A 54 -3.59 -4.44 -10.11
N THR A 55 -4.61 -4.44 -9.23
CA THR A 55 -5.73 -5.38 -9.28
C THR A 55 -6.53 -5.24 -10.59
N GLN A 56 -6.86 -4.03 -11.02
CA GLN A 56 -7.57 -3.81 -12.29
C GLN A 56 -6.76 -4.34 -13.47
N ILE A 57 -5.48 -3.99 -13.55
CA ILE A 57 -4.56 -4.44 -14.61
C ILE A 57 -4.41 -5.97 -14.62
N ALA A 58 -4.37 -6.60 -13.44
CA ALA A 58 -4.30 -8.05 -13.29
C ALA A 58 -5.59 -8.72 -13.80
N LEU A 59 -6.74 -8.22 -13.36
CA LEU A 59 -8.06 -8.73 -13.77
C LEU A 59 -8.26 -8.60 -15.28
N GLU A 60 -7.94 -7.43 -15.86
CA GLU A 60 -8.00 -7.20 -17.30
C GLU A 60 -7.22 -8.25 -18.08
N LYS A 61 -6.02 -8.64 -17.62
CA LYS A 61 -5.21 -9.66 -18.32
C LYS A 61 -5.75 -11.07 -18.12
N ILE A 62 -6.29 -11.38 -16.94
CA ILE A 62 -6.96 -12.67 -16.72
C ILE A 62 -8.14 -12.80 -17.67
N GLU A 63 -8.96 -11.76 -17.81
CA GLU A 63 -10.10 -11.74 -18.72
C GLU A 63 -9.67 -11.79 -20.20
N GLU A 64 -8.61 -11.06 -20.56
CA GLU A 64 -8.03 -11.08 -21.90
C GLU A 64 -7.57 -12.50 -22.29
N ILE A 65 -6.79 -13.17 -21.43
CA ILE A 65 -6.31 -14.53 -21.69
C ILE A 65 -7.46 -15.53 -21.65
N ALA A 66 -8.45 -15.35 -20.78
CA ALA A 66 -9.63 -16.21 -20.72
C ALA A 66 -10.52 -16.12 -21.98
N ALA A 67 -10.42 -15.04 -22.75
CA ALA A 67 -11.11 -14.88 -24.02
C ALA A 67 -10.36 -15.51 -25.22
N VAL A 68 -9.08 -15.86 -25.06
CA VAL A 68 -8.27 -16.52 -26.09
C VAL A 68 -8.66 -18.00 -26.18
N ASP A 69 -8.62 -18.58 -27.39
CA ASP A 69 -8.80 -20.01 -27.59
C ASP A 69 -7.72 -20.81 -26.83
N PRO A 70 -8.09 -21.66 -25.85
CA PRO A 70 -7.13 -22.37 -25.02
C PRO A 70 -6.33 -23.43 -25.76
N LEU A 71 -6.77 -23.86 -26.95
CA LEU A 71 -5.94 -24.71 -27.79
C LEU A 71 -4.68 -23.98 -28.29
N THR A 72 -4.65 -22.65 -28.23
CA THR A 72 -3.48 -21.85 -28.56
C THR A 72 -2.58 -21.56 -27.37
N LEU A 73 -3.03 -21.87 -26.15
CA LEU A 73 -2.34 -21.60 -24.89
C LEU A 73 -1.66 -22.87 -24.37
N ASN A 74 -0.34 -22.81 -24.26
CA ASN A 74 0.50 -23.92 -23.80
C ASN A 74 0.93 -23.75 -22.35
N ASP A 75 1.37 -24.86 -21.74
CA ASP A 75 1.97 -24.86 -20.42
C ASP A 75 3.28 -24.06 -20.43
N GLY A 76 3.45 -23.19 -19.42
CA GLY A 76 4.63 -22.34 -19.30
C GLY A 76 4.61 -21.09 -20.16
N ASP A 77 3.56 -20.85 -20.96
CA ASP A 77 3.42 -19.60 -21.70
C ASP A 77 3.45 -18.41 -20.73
N SER A 78 4.22 -17.38 -21.11
CA SER A 78 4.46 -16.21 -20.27
C SER A 78 4.51 -14.94 -21.09
N TRP A 79 3.91 -13.87 -20.56
CA TRP A 79 3.94 -12.53 -21.13
C TRP A 79 4.37 -11.54 -20.08
N GLU A 80 5.33 -10.68 -20.43
CA GLU A 80 5.79 -9.58 -19.61
C GLU A 80 5.58 -8.27 -20.36
N GLU A 81 4.84 -7.37 -19.73
CA GLU A 81 4.41 -6.11 -20.34
C GLU A 81 4.49 -4.97 -19.33
N THR A 82 4.81 -3.77 -19.81
CA THR A 82 4.71 -2.55 -19.00
C THR A 82 3.42 -1.81 -19.36
N VAL A 83 2.62 -1.50 -18.35
CA VAL A 83 1.32 -0.83 -18.49
C VAL A 83 1.35 0.50 -17.74
N GLU A 84 0.80 1.54 -18.34
CA GLU A 84 0.66 2.85 -17.71
C GLU A 84 -0.80 3.14 -17.33
N ARG A 85 -1.02 3.58 -16.08
CA ARG A 85 -2.31 4.06 -15.57
C ARG A 85 -2.09 5.36 -14.81
N ASP A 86 -2.74 6.42 -15.25
CA ASP A 86 -2.72 7.72 -14.55
C ASP A 86 -1.28 8.23 -14.27
N GLY A 87 -0.39 8.12 -15.28
CA GLY A 87 1.02 8.51 -15.18
C GLY A 87 1.90 7.57 -14.33
N ARG A 88 1.37 6.40 -13.92
CA ARG A 88 2.09 5.39 -13.13
C ARG A 88 2.36 4.16 -13.97
N GLN A 89 3.58 3.65 -13.91
CA GLN A 89 4.00 2.47 -14.65
C GLN A 89 3.98 1.23 -13.76
N PHE A 90 3.42 0.16 -14.32
CA PHE A 90 3.31 -1.16 -13.70
C PHE A 90 3.93 -2.19 -14.64
N GLN A 91 4.67 -3.13 -14.08
CA GLN A 91 5.06 -4.36 -14.76
C GLN A 91 4.00 -5.41 -14.51
N ARG A 92 3.52 -6.03 -15.57
CA ARG A 92 2.59 -7.14 -15.55
C ARG A 92 3.28 -8.36 -16.11
N ILE A 93 3.22 -9.46 -15.37
CA ILE A 93 3.71 -10.78 -15.79
C ILE A 93 2.55 -11.75 -15.70
N ALA A 94 2.16 -12.36 -16.81
CA ALA A 94 1.13 -13.38 -16.86
C ALA A 94 1.77 -14.72 -17.23
N THR A 95 1.43 -15.79 -16.52
CA THR A 95 1.89 -17.16 -16.80
C THR A 95 0.71 -18.12 -16.85
N ILE A 96 0.82 -19.15 -17.68
CA ILE A 96 -0.15 -20.24 -17.77
C ILE A 96 0.48 -21.53 -17.29
N SER A 97 -0.29 -22.26 -16.49
CA SER A 97 0.00 -23.63 -16.12
C SER A 97 -1.13 -24.55 -16.56
N VAL A 98 -0.82 -25.60 -17.30
CA VAL A 98 -1.76 -26.68 -17.60
C VAL A 98 -1.65 -27.72 -16.49
N ASN A 99 -2.76 -28.00 -15.81
CA ASN A 99 -2.81 -28.95 -14.69
C ASN A 99 -2.98 -30.39 -15.21
N ASP A 100 -2.74 -31.37 -14.34
CA ASP A 100 -2.85 -32.81 -14.68
C ASP A 100 -4.24 -33.23 -15.17
N ASP A 101 -5.29 -32.55 -14.72
CA ASP A 101 -6.68 -32.77 -15.14
C ASP A 101 -7.05 -32.05 -16.45
N SER A 102 -6.06 -31.47 -17.15
CA SER A 102 -6.22 -30.63 -18.33
C SER A 102 -6.94 -29.29 -18.10
N SER A 103 -7.20 -28.92 -16.84
CA SER A 103 -7.60 -27.54 -16.49
C SER A 103 -6.41 -26.60 -16.64
N ARG A 104 -6.65 -25.29 -16.77
CA ARG A 104 -5.58 -24.29 -16.94
C ARG A 104 -5.65 -23.24 -15.86
N THR A 105 -4.53 -23.01 -15.20
CA THR A 105 -4.37 -21.94 -14.21
C THR A 105 -3.64 -20.77 -14.84
N ILE A 106 -4.30 -19.62 -14.90
CA ILE A 106 -3.70 -18.36 -15.32
C ILE A 106 -3.25 -17.63 -14.05
N THR A 107 -1.99 -17.25 -13.97
CA THR A 107 -1.44 -16.45 -12.86
C THR A 107 -0.96 -15.13 -13.42
N VAL A 108 -1.46 -14.01 -12.88
CA VAL A 108 -1.04 -12.67 -13.27
C VAL A 108 -0.48 -11.94 -12.05
N SER A 109 0.76 -11.51 -12.17
CA SER A 109 1.48 -10.71 -11.18
C SER A 109 1.65 -9.29 -11.71
N VAL A 110 1.29 -8.29 -10.91
CA VAL A 110 1.42 -6.88 -11.26
C VAL A 110 2.15 -6.15 -10.15
N SER A 111 3.24 -5.46 -10.50
CA SER A 111 4.07 -4.68 -9.58
C SER A 111 4.30 -3.26 -10.12
N PRO A 112 4.35 -2.23 -9.26
CA PRO A 112 4.71 -0.89 -9.71
C PRO A 112 6.22 -0.80 -10.01
N LEU A 113 6.60 -0.26 -11.17
CA LEU A 113 7.99 -0.24 -11.63
C LEU A 113 8.84 0.85 -10.94
N ASN A 114 8.25 2.03 -10.73
CA ASN A 114 8.95 3.23 -10.24
C ASN A 114 8.41 3.75 -8.90
N SER A 115 7.65 2.93 -8.16
CA SER A 115 7.06 3.32 -6.88
C SER A 115 7.55 2.43 -5.76
N THR A 116 8.05 3.05 -4.68
CA THR A 116 8.38 2.36 -3.42
C THR A 116 7.15 2.12 -2.54
N ILE A 117 5.99 2.65 -2.94
CA ILE A 117 4.70 2.50 -2.26
C ILE A 117 3.79 1.65 -3.14
N GLY A 118 3.27 0.54 -2.60
CA GLY A 118 2.49 -0.46 -3.35
C GLY A 118 3.09 -1.85 -3.16
N GLY A 119 2.26 -2.89 -3.28
CA GLY A 119 2.71 -4.28 -3.28
C GLY A 119 2.69 -4.89 -4.69
N THR A 120 3.34 -6.03 -4.84
CA THR A 120 3.03 -6.93 -5.95
C THR A 120 1.69 -7.58 -5.68
N ILE A 121 0.73 -7.41 -6.59
CA ILE A 121 -0.55 -8.09 -6.56
C ILE A 121 -0.45 -9.29 -7.48
N THR A 122 -0.69 -10.48 -6.93
CA THR A 122 -0.80 -11.72 -7.72
C THR A 122 -2.24 -12.18 -7.67
N MET A 123 -2.83 -12.37 -8.84
CA MET A 123 -4.14 -12.97 -9.01
C MET A 123 -3.98 -14.25 -9.79
N ASN A 124 -4.78 -15.25 -9.46
CA ASN A 124 -4.87 -16.46 -10.25
C ASN A 124 -6.32 -16.86 -10.46
N ASN A 125 -6.57 -17.54 -11.58
CA ASN A 125 -7.86 -18.16 -11.84
C ASN A 125 -7.63 -19.48 -12.59
N THR A 126 -8.34 -20.51 -12.17
CA THR A 126 -8.27 -21.84 -12.79
C THR A 126 -9.54 -22.09 -13.57
N TYR A 127 -9.38 -22.30 -14.87
CA TYR A 127 -10.47 -22.60 -15.79
C TYR A 127 -10.53 -24.11 -16.00
N SER A 128 -11.74 -24.66 -15.98
CA SER A 128 -11.99 -26.09 -16.21
C SER A 128 -11.36 -26.58 -17.52
N PRO A 129 -11.20 -27.90 -17.69
CA PRO A 129 -10.66 -28.45 -18.94
C PRO A 129 -11.61 -28.13 -20.09
N TRP A 130 -11.11 -27.49 -21.15
CA TRP A 130 -11.90 -27.24 -22.36
C TRP A 130 -11.76 -28.46 -23.27
N GLN A 131 -12.26 -29.60 -22.82
CA GLN A 131 -12.46 -30.75 -23.70
C GLN A 131 -13.91 -30.70 -24.20
N LEU A 132 -14.08 -30.27 -25.45
CA LEU A 132 -15.18 -30.77 -26.26
C LEU A 132 -14.81 -32.20 -26.64
N ASN A 133 -15.61 -33.18 -26.20
CA ASN A 133 -15.58 -34.54 -26.77
C ASN A 133 -15.66 -34.50 -28.30
#